data_AF-A0A4S2P9M1-F1
#
_entry.id   AF-A0A4S2P9M1-F1
#
_cell.length_a   1.000
_cell.length_b   1.000
_cell.length_c   1.000
_cell.angle_alpha   90.00
_cell.angle_beta   90.00
_cell.angle_gamma   90.00
#
_symmetry.space_group_name_H-M   'P 1'
#
loop_
_entity.id
_entity.type
_entity.pdbx_description
1 polymer ?
#
loop_
_entity_poly.entity_id
_entity_poly.type
_entity_poly.pdbx_seq_one_letter_code
_entity_poly.pdbx_strand_id
1 'polypeptide(L)'
;MKIAFLFRSAPHGTSSAREGLDALLAATAFCDEDDIGAFFIDDGVLNLLNGQQPERLLQKDFIRTFKLLDLYNIEQRFICRDSLEKFGIVEDNLIVSAKKIDRTLLFAKLNQAEKLLTF
;
A
#
# COMPACT_ATOMS: atom_id res chain seq x y z
N MET A 1 -1.02 -16.24 0.99
CA MET A 1 -0.51 -15.05 1.71
C MET A 1 0.15 -15.47 3.02
N LYS A 2 1.47 -15.38 3.07
CA LYS A 2 2.27 -15.51 4.31
C LYS A 2 2.47 -14.18 5.00
N ILE A 3 2.74 -13.11 4.25
CA ILE A 3 3.08 -11.79 4.80
C ILE A 3 2.13 -10.73 4.26
N ALA A 4 1.48 -10.01 5.17
CA ALA A 4 0.70 -8.82 4.87
C ALA A 4 1.48 -7.56 5.29
N PHE A 5 1.59 -6.61 4.36
CA PHE A 5 2.10 -5.26 4.59
C PHE A 5 0.92 -4.30 4.67
N LEU A 6 0.71 -3.71 5.84
CA LEU A 6 -0.38 -2.80 6.12
C LEU A 6 0.14 -1.36 6.22
N PHE A 7 -0.16 -0.56 5.21
CA PHE A 7 0.09 0.88 5.19
C PHE A 7 -1.12 1.62 5.80
N ARG A 8 -0.87 2.32 6.91
CA ARG A 8 -1.83 3.12 7.68
C ARG A 8 -1.50 4.60 7.74
N SER A 9 -0.25 4.96 7.45
CA SER A 9 0.26 6.33 7.54
C SER A 9 0.25 7.06 6.20
N ALA A 10 -0.04 8.37 6.22
CA ALA A 10 0.09 9.23 5.04
C ALA A 10 1.55 9.27 4.51
N PRO A 11 1.76 9.54 3.21
CA PRO A 11 3.11 9.71 2.67
C PRO A 11 3.77 11.00 3.17
N HIS A 12 5.11 11.07 3.08
CA HIS A 12 5.98 12.24 3.29
C HIS A 12 6.08 12.80 4.71
N GLY A 13 5.07 12.59 5.57
CA GLY A 13 5.09 13.04 6.97
C GLY A 13 6.07 12.26 7.86
N THR A 14 6.29 10.99 7.54
CA THR A 14 7.29 10.12 8.17
C THR A 14 7.91 9.22 7.10
N SER A 15 9.02 8.53 7.42
CA SER A 15 9.61 7.53 6.52
C SER A 15 8.87 6.19 6.51
N SER A 16 7.82 6.02 7.32
CA SER A 16 7.18 4.72 7.57
C SER A 16 6.68 4.06 6.28
N ALA A 17 5.92 4.78 5.44
CA ALA A 17 5.41 4.22 4.19
C ALA A 17 6.52 3.88 3.17
N ARG A 18 7.61 4.67 3.15
CA ARG A 18 8.78 4.39 2.30
C ARG A 18 9.49 3.12 2.76
N GLU A 19 9.77 3.01 4.05
CA GLU A 19 10.45 1.85 4.63
C GLU A 19 9.58 0.59 4.53
N GLY A 20 8.26 0.72 4.68
CA GLY A 20 7.32 -0.37 4.45
C GLY A 20 7.32 -0.88 3.01
N LEU A 21 7.41 0.03 2.03
CA LEU A 21 7.53 -0.35 0.63
C LEU A 21 8.88 -1.01 0.33
N ASP A 22 9.98 -0.48 0.89
CA ASP A 22 11.30 -1.09 0.76
C ASP A 22 11.32 -2.51 1.37
N ALA A 23 10.70 -2.70 2.55
CA ALA A 23 10.57 -4.00 3.19
C ALA A 23 9.70 -4.98 2.37
N LEU A 24 8.61 -4.48 1.78
CA LEU A 24 7.75 -5.27 0.88
C LEU A 24 8.55 -5.76 -0.33
N LEU A 25 9.27 -4.86 -0.99
CA LEU A 25 10.09 -5.21 -2.15
C LEU A 25 11.26 -6.13 -1.79
N ALA A 26 11.84 -5.99 -0.59
CA ALA A 26 12.85 -6.92 -0.11
C ALA A 26 12.27 -8.34 0.13
N ALA A 27 11.02 -8.44 0.59
CA ALA A 27 10.36 -9.72 0.83
C ALA A 27 10.15 -10.53 -0.46
N THR A 28 10.05 -9.88 -1.64
CA THR A 28 9.91 -10.57 -2.94
C THR A 28 11.15 -11.41 -3.30
N ALA A 29 12.30 -11.16 -2.67
CA ALA A 29 13.48 -11.99 -2.85
C ALA A 29 13.39 -13.36 -2.13
N PHE A 30 12.42 -13.53 -1.22
CA PHE A 30 12.32 -14.71 -0.35
C PHE A 30 10.92 -15.35 -0.33
N CYS A 31 9.91 -14.67 -0.86
CA CYS A 31 8.52 -15.14 -0.91
C CYS A 31 8.01 -15.05 -2.33
N ASP A 32 7.18 -16.01 -2.72
CA ASP A 32 6.45 -15.96 -3.98
C ASP A 32 5.46 -14.79 -3.99
N GLU A 33 5.13 -14.27 -5.17
CA GLU A 33 4.23 -13.13 -5.35
C GLU A 33 2.83 -13.35 -4.72
N ASP A 34 2.32 -14.58 -4.74
CA ASP A 34 1.06 -15.00 -4.10
C ASP A 34 1.11 -15.09 -2.56
N ASP A 35 2.31 -15.01 -1.99
CA ASP A 35 2.52 -15.01 -0.54
C ASP A 35 2.57 -13.60 0.07
N ILE A 36 2.65 -12.56 -0.76
CA ILE A 36 2.74 -11.17 -0.31
C ILE A 36 1.42 -10.45 -0.57
N GLY A 37 0.91 -9.74 0.43
CA GLY A 37 -0.25 -8.86 0.30
C GLY A 37 0.07 -7.43 0.72
N ALA A 38 -0.39 -6.45 -0.07
CA ALA A 38 -0.29 -5.02 0.24
C ALA A 38 -1.67 -4.45 0.59
N PHE A 39 -1.79 -3.80 1.73
CA PHE A 39 -3.05 -3.29 2.26
C PHE A 39 -2.93 -1.81 2.60
N PHE A 40 -3.90 -1.01 2.19
CA PHE A 40 -3.94 0.44 2.43
C PHE A 40 -5.22 0.80 3.18
N ILE A 41 -5.08 1.38 4.36
CA ILE A 41 -6.20 1.75 5.25
C ILE A 41 -5.91 3.07 5.97
N ASP A 42 -6.94 3.71 6.50
CA ASP A 42 -6.84 4.99 7.22
C ASP A 42 -6.14 6.02 6.32
N ASP A 43 -5.08 6.68 6.80
CA ASP A 43 -4.33 7.68 6.02
C ASP A 43 -3.41 7.01 4.98
N GLY A 44 -3.20 5.69 5.10
CA GLY A 44 -2.38 4.90 4.20
C GLY A 44 -2.88 4.89 2.76
N VAL A 45 -4.17 5.14 2.53
CA VAL A 45 -4.74 5.26 1.17
C VAL A 45 -4.15 6.43 0.40
N LEU A 46 -3.63 7.45 1.09
CA LEU A 46 -3.01 8.64 0.47
C LEU A 46 -1.68 8.30 -0.23
N ASN A 47 -1.02 7.19 0.13
CA ASN A 47 0.18 6.72 -0.57
C ASN A 47 -0.10 6.37 -2.03
N LEU A 48 -1.35 6.07 -2.37
CA LEU A 48 -1.71 5.62 -3.71
C LEU A 48 -2.11 6.76 -4.65
N LEU A 49 -2.23 8.00 -4.17
CA LEU A 49 -2.57 9.13 -5.03
C LEU A 49 -1.46 9.38 -6.06
N ASN A 50 -1.85 9.49 -7.34
CA ASN A 50 -0.93 9.81 -8.41
C ASN A 50 -0.66 11.34 -8.49
N GLY A 51 0.44 11.74 -9.12
CA GLY A 51 0.78 13.15 -9.35
C GLY A 51 1.34 13.90 -8.13
N GLN A 52 1.78 13.18 -7.09
CA GLN A 52 2.45 13.78 -5.93
C GLN A 52 3.79 14.45 -6.35
N GLN A 53 4.15 15.54 -5.67
CA GLN A 53 5.37 16.34 -5.95
C GLN A 53 6.20 16.55 -4.67
N PRO A 54 6.75 15.49 -4.06
CA PRO A 54 7.49 15.59 -2.79
C PRO A 54 8.79 16.38 -2.89
N GLU A 55 9.28 16.69 -4.10
CA GLU A 55 10.43 17.55 -4.33
C GLU A 55 10.19 18.97 -3.78
N ARG A 56 8.92 19.42 -3.72
CA ARG A 56 8.54 20.67 -3.05
C ARG A 56 8.83 20.66 -1.55
N LEU A 57 8.94 19.47 -0.97
CA LEU A 57 9.30 19.22 0.44
C LEU A 57 10.77 18.78 0.58
N LEU A 58 11.59 18.89 -0.48
CA LEU A 58 12.98 18.41 -0.51
C LEU A 58 13.12 16.90 -0.27
N GLN A 59 12.09 16.11 -0.61
CA GLN A 59 12.09 14.66 -0.49
C GLN A 59 12.13 13.97 -1.86
N LYS A 60 12.67 12.75 -1.89
CA LYS A 60 12.66 11.89 -3.07
C LYS A 60 11.25 11.32 -3.28
N ASP A 61 10.79 11.28 -4.54
CA ASP A 61 9.51 10.66 -4.91
C ASP A 61 9.56 9.13 -4.83
N PHE A 62 9.26 8.59 -3.64
CA PHE A 62 9.12 7.14 -3.43
C PHE A 62 7.75 6.61 -3.87
N ILE A 63 6.77 7.46 -4.15
CA ILE A 63 5.41 7.03 -4.54
C ILE A 63 5.46 6.27 -5.85
N ARG A 64 6.33 6.69 -6.78
CA ARG A 64 6.56 5.98 -8.05
C ARG A 64 7.05 4.55 -7.86
N THR A 65 7.71 4.25 -6.74
CA THR A 65 8.21 2.91 -6.44
C THR A 65 7.07 1.91 -6.24
N PHE A 66 5.85 2.34 -5.89
CA PHE A 66 4.68 1.45 -5.83
C PHE A 66 4.34 0.81 -7.18
N LYS A 67 4.77 1.38 -8.31
CA LYS A 67 4.62 0.75 -9.64
C LYS A 67 5.43 -0.54 -9.79
N LEU A 68 6.45 -0.73 -8.95
CA LEU A 68 7.19 -1.99 -8.94
C LEU A 68 6.32 -3.17 -8.48
N LEU A 69 5.22 -2.93 -7.77
CA LEU A 69 4.27 -3.99 -7.43
C LEU A 69 3.73 -4.69 -8.70
N ASP A 70 3.50 -3.94 -9.79
CA ASP A 70 3.12 -4.53 -11.08
C ASP A 70 4.28 -5.32 -11.71
N LEU A 71 5.51 -4.82 -11.61
CA LEU A 71 6.70 -5.48 -12.17
C LEU A 71 7.01 -6.81 -11.46
N TYR A 72 6.73 -6.89 -10.17
CA TYR A 72 6.91 -8.09 -9.35
C TYR A 72 5.63 -8.95 -9.26
N ASN A 73 4.63 -8.71 -10.11
CA ASN A 73 3.36 -9.45 -10.15
C ASN A 73 2.63 -9.56 -8.80
N ILE A 74 2.76 -8.57 -7.92
CA ILE A 74 2.10 -8.58 -6.61
C ILE A 74 0.64 -8.19 -6.81
N GLU A 75 -0.22 -9.18 -7.02
CA GLU A 75 -1.63 -8.97 -7.34
C GLU A 75 -2.51 -8.70 -6.11
N GLN A 76 -2.14 -9.23 -4.94
CA GLN A 76 -2.89 -9.10 -3.69
C GLN A 76 -2.77 -7.70 -3.08
N ARG A 77 -3.40 -6.74 -3.74
CA ARG A 77 -3.41 -5.32 -3.37
C ARG A 77 -4.81 -4.92 -2.98
N PHE A 78 -4.99 -4.42 -1.76
CA PHE A 78 -6.29 -4.08 -1.22
C PHE A 78 -6.30 -2.67 -0.64
N ILE A 79 -7.38 -1.95 -0.88
CA ILE A 79 -7.57 -0.58 -0.40
C ILE A 79 -8.91 -0.49 0.33
N CYS A 80 -8.90 0.16 1.49
CA CYS A 80 -10.08 0.35 2.32
C CYS A 80 -11.01 1.40 1.70
N ARG A 81 -12.20 0.97 1.25
CA ARG A 81 -13.21 1.87 0.66
C ARG A 81 -13.66 2.94 1.64
N ASP A 82 -13.93 2.58 2.88
CA ASP A 82 -14.36 3.52 3.94
C ASP A 82 -13.33 4.65 4.17
N SER A 83 -12.04 4.33 4.01
CA SER A 83 -10.96 5.31 4.16
C SER A 83 -10.86 6.25 2.95
N LEU A 84 -11.10 5.75 1.73
CA LEU A 84 -11.20 6.60 0.54
C LEU A 84 -12.35 7.59 0.65
N GLU A 85 -13.52 7.13 1.09
CA GLU A 85 -14.72 7.93 1.27
C GLU A 85 -14.49 9.06 2.27
N LYS A 86 -13.81 8.79 3.39
CA LYS A 86 -13.43 9.80 4.40
C LYS A 86 -12.63 10.96 3.80
N PHE A 87 -11.77 10.70 2.81
CA PHE A 87 -10.95 11.71 2.15
C PHE A 87 -11.56 12.26 0.86
N GLY A 88 -12.75 11.80 0.47
CA GLY A 88 -13.40 12.20 -0.79
C GLY A 88 -12.59 11.83 -2.04
N ILE A 89 -11.78 10.77 -1.96
CA ILE A 89 -10.91 10.36 -3.07
C ILE A 89 -11.72 9.58 -4.10
N VAL A 90 -11.82 10.14 -5.31
CA VAL A 90 -12.41 9.48 -6.47
C VAL A 90 -11.36 8.61 -7.15
N GLU A 91 -11.81 7.45 -7.59
CA GLU A 91 -11.04 6.24 -7.77
C GLU A 91 -10.08 6.22 -8.98
N ASP A 92 -10.16 7.21 -9.86
CA ASP A 92 -9.56 7.17 -11.20
C ASP A 92 -8.08 7.62 -11.23
N ASN A 93 -7.52 8.07 -10.09
CA ASN A 93 -6.18 8.67 -10.05
C ASN A 93 -5.24 7.98 -9.06
N LEU A 94 -5.22 6.64 -9.05
CA LEU A 94 -4.27 5.86 -8.26
C LEU A 94 -3.00 5.51 -9.06
N ILE A 95 -1.84 5.50 -8.40
CA ILE A 95 -0.53 5.18 -8.98
C ILE A 95 -0.41 3.70 -9.38
N VAL A 96 -1.20 2.83 -8.73
CA VAL A 96 -1.23 1.38 -8.91
C VAL A 96 -2.66 0.88 -8.68
N SER A 97 -3.05 -0.17 -9.40
CA SER A 97 -4.37 -0.79 -9.23
C SER A 97 -4.44 -1.60 -7.93
N ALA A 98 -5.54 -1.48 -7.19
CA ALA A 98 -5.80 -2.25 -5.99
C ALA A 98 -7.31 -2.54 -5.87
N LYS A 99 -7.66 -3.71 -5.35
CA LYS A 99 -9.05 -4.09 -5.12
C LYS A 99 -9.62 -3.32 -3.93
N LYS A 100 -10.66 -2.55 -4.20
CA LYS A 100 -11.42 -1.83 -3.17
C LYS A 100 -12.30 -2.80 -2.41
N ILE A 101 -12.17 -2.80 -1.09
CA ILE A 101 -12.94 -3.65 -0.19
C ILE A 101 -13.36 -2.84 1.03
N ASP A 102 -14.47 -3.22 1.65
CA ASP A 102 -14.84 -2.64 2.94
C ASP A 102 -13.87 -3.04 4.05
N ARG A 103 -13.91 -2.27 5.13
CA ARG A 103 -13.07 -2.47 6.31
C ARG A 103 -13.20 -3.88 6.91
N THR A 104 -14.39 -4.48 6.87
CA THR A 104 -14.64 -5.83 7.43
C THR A 104 -13.89 -6.90 6.63
N LEU A 105 -14.03 -6.89 5.30
CA LEU A 105 -13.34 -7.81 4.41
C LEU A 105 -11.83 -7.60 4.44
N LEU A 106 -11.36 -6.36 4.62
CA LEU A 106 -9.94 -6.05 4.76
C LEU A 106 -9.34 -6.76 5.96
N PHE A 107 -9.95 -6.64 7.14
CA PHE A 107 -9.48 -7.34 8.34
C PHE A 107 -9.63 -8.86 8.22
N ALA A 108 -10.70 -9.35 7.59
CA ALA A 108 -10.87 -10.78 7.34
C ALA A 108 -9.74 -11.35 6.45
N LYS A 109 -9.23 -10.56 5.50
CA LYS A 109 -8.06 -10.93 4.69
C LYS A 109 -6.76 -10.83 5.48
N LEU A 110 -6.55 -9.77 6.25
CA LEU A 110 -5.35 -9.63 7.09
C LEU A 110 -5.20 -10.82 8.06
N ASN A 111 -6.30 -11.32 8.62
CA ASN A 111 -6.31 -12.50 9.50
C ASN A 111 -5.86 -13.80 8.81
N GLN A 112 -5.80 -13.85 7.48
CA GLN A 112 -5.30 -15.01 6.73
C GLN A 112 -3.78 -15.00 6.59
N ALA A 113 -3.11 -13.89 6.90
CA ALA A 113 -1.65 -13.79 6.85
C ALA A 113 -1.02 -14.39 8.11
N GLU A 114 0.09 -15.10 7.95
CA GLU A 114 0.88 -15.62 9.07
C GLU A 114 1.62 -14.50 9.82
N LYS A 115 2.01 -13.44 9.09
CA LYS A 115 2.71 -12.27 9.60
C LYS A 115 2.07 -10.99 9.09
N LEU A 116 1.96 -10.01 9.98
CA LEU A 116 1.50 -8.65 9.68
C LEU A 116 2.60 -7.65 10.02
N LEU A 117 3.04 -6.88 9.02
CA LEU A 117 3.95 -5.76 9.20
C LEU A 117 3.17 -4.46 8.95
N THR A 118 3.18 -3.55 9.91
CA THR A 118 2.39 -2.31 9.86
C THR A 118 3.29 -1.09 9.76
N PHE A 119 2.93 -0.17 8.86
CA PHE A 119 3.66 1.05 8.53
C PHE A 119 2.71 2.25 8.43
#